data_AF-A0A5C8QM03-F1
#
_entry.id   AF-A0A5C8QM03-F1
#
_cell.length_a   1.000
_cell.length_b   1.000
_cell.length_c   1.000
_cell.angle_alpha   90.00
_cell.angle_beta   90.00
_cell.angle_gamma   90.00
#
_symmetry.space_group_name_H-M   'P 1'
#
loop_
_entity.id
_entity.type
_entity.pdbx_description
1 polymer ?
#
loop_
_entity_poly.entity_id
_entity_poly.type
_entity_poly.pdbx_seq_one_letter_code
_entity_poly.pdbx_strand_id
1 'polypeptide(L)'
;MAMNDEQLLNFDKERLAHWDEERAARALSGANSAIYRNHLEIAQWIDGWIERMEEGDVGRRTPEHQSGLVAGVREIAAHLRQADFVPDGDLLRD
;
A
#
# COMPACT_ATOMS: atom_id res chain seq x y z
N MET A 1 11.36 6.74 -15.45
CA MET A 1 12.41 5.94 -14.79
C MET A 1 11.72 5.10 -13.73
N ALA A 2 12.13 3.84 -13.54
CA ALA A 2 11.62 3.05 -12.41
C ALA A 2 12.07 3.72 -11.10
N MET A 3 11.19 3.75 -10.10
CA MET A 3 11.54 4.29 -8.78
C MET A 3 12.56 3.38 -8.09
N ASN A 4 13.44 3.98 -7.29
CA ASN A 4 14.32 3.21 -6.42
C ASN A 4 13.60 2.85 -5.10
N ASP A 5 14.21 1.95 -4.32
CA ASP A 5 13.62 1.45 -3.08
C ASP A 5 13.37 2.55 -2.04
N GLU A 6 14.27 3.53 -1.95
CA GLU A 6 14.11 4.67 -1.03
C GLU A 6 12.87 5.50 -1.39
N GLN A 7 12.66 5.75 -2.68
CA GLN A 7 11.48 6.45 -3.18
C GLN A 7 10.20 5.64 -2.94
N LEU A 8 10.25 4.33 -3.11
CA LEU A 8 9.11 3.44 -2.85
C LEU A 8 8.76 3.33 -1.36
N LEU A 9 9.75 3.52 -0.49
CA LEU A 9 9.57 3.53 0.97
C LEU A 9 9.24 4.92 1.54
N ASN A 10 9.07 5.94 0.71
CA ASN A 10 8.76 7.31 1.14
C ASN A 10 7.26 7.51 1.42
N PHE A 11 6.75 6.81 2.42
CA PHE A 11 5.40 6.97 2.96
C PHE A 11 5.45 7.08 4.48
N ASP A 12 4.33 7.52 5.06
CA ASP A 12 4.16 7.67 6.51
C ASP A 12 4.03 6.30 7.18
N LYS A 13 5.12 5.86 7.82
CA LYS A 13 5.23 4.56 8.50
C LYS A 13 4.52 4.56 9.85
N GLU A 14 4.34 5.73 10.48
CA GLU A 14 3.69 5.84 11.79
C GLU A 14 2.18 5.56 11.71
N ARG A 15 1.61 5.70 10.50
CA ARG A 15 0.21 5.40 10.21
C ARG A 15 -0.07 3.94 9.88
N LEU A 16 0.95 3.09 9.85
CA LEU A 16 0.81 1.66 9.61
C LEU A 16 0.78 0.93 10.96
N ALA A 17 -0.22 0.05 11.14
CA ALA A 17 -0.43 -0.66 12.40
C ALA A 17 0.75 -1.56 12.80
N HIS A 18 1.45 -2.13 11.81
CA HIS A 18 2.47 -3.17 11.99
C HIS A 18 3.68 -2.93 11.08
N TRP A 19 4.11 -1.68 10.90
CA TRP A 19 5.34 -1.41 10.14
C TRP A 19 6.55 -2.10 10.78
N ASP A 20 7.24 -2.92 9.99
CA ASP A 20 8.46 -3.63 10.35
C ASP A 20 9.52 -3.36 9.26
N GLU A 21 10.48 -2.49 9.61
CA GLU A 21 11.55 -2.08 8.68
C GLU A 21 12.45 -3.26 8.29
N GLU A 22 12.70 -4.20 9.20
CA GLU A 22 13.53 -5.37 8.93
C GLU A 22 12.81 -6.31 7.94
N ARG A 23 11.50 -6.50 8.12
CA ARG A 23 10.67 -7.25 7.18
C ARG A 23 10.66 -6.61 5.80
N ALA A 24 10.47 -5.30 5.71
CA ALA A 24 10.51 -4.59 4.45
C ALA A 24 11.88 -4.73 3.77
N ALA A 25 12.98 -4.59 4.53
CA ALA A 25 14.34 -4.77 4.01
C ALA A 25 14.57 -6.20 3.50
N ARG A 26 14.12 -7.22 4.24
CA ARG A 26 14.19 -8.64 3.80
C ARG A 26 13.38 -8.87 2.53
N ALA A 27 12.18 -8.29 2.43
CA ALA A 27 11.35 -8.40 1.22
C ALA A 27 12.02 -7.74 0.00
N LEU A 28 12.65 -6.57 0.14
CA LEU A 28 13.33 -5.84 -0.95
C LEU A 28 14.65 -6.48 -1.42
N SER A 29 15.33 -7.19 -0.52
CA SER A 29 16.61 -7.87 -0.82
C SER A 29 16.45 -9.36 -1.14
N GLY A 30 15.28 -9.94 -0.86
CA GLY A 30 15.00 -11.36 -1.00
C GLY A 30 14.43 -11.77 -2.36
N ALA A 31 13.99 -13.03 -2.43
CA ALA A 31 13.42 -13.64 -3.63
C ALA A 31 12.13 -12.95 -4.13
N ASN A 32 11.36 -12.35 -3.21
CA ASN A 32 10.09 -11.70 -3.51
C ASN A 32 10.24 -10.20 -3.83
N SER A 33 11.46 -9.72 -4.06
CA SER A 33 11.73 -8.29 -4.17
C SER A 33 11.04 -7.60 -5.35
N ALA A 34 10.88 -8.27 -6.49
CA ALA A 34 10.11 -7.73 -7.62
C ALA A 34 8.62 -7.57 -7.28
N ILE A 35 8.04 -8.56 -6.58
CA ILE A 35 6.64 -8.53 -6.14
C ILE A 35 6.44 -7.41 -5.12
N TYR A 36 7.34 -7.29 -4.16
CA TYR A 36 7.21 -6.26 -3.13
C TYR A 36 7.36 -4.85 -3.71
N ARG A 37 8.30 -4.61 -4.63
CA ARG A 37 8.37 -3.32 -5.36
C ARG A 37 7.08 -3.00 -6.08
N ASN A 38 6.50 -3.98 -6.78
CA ASN A 38 5.19 -3.82 -7.42
C ASN A 38 4.07 -3.48 -6.41
N HIS A 39 4.08 -4.07 -5.21
CA HIS A 39 3.12 -3.70 -4.15
C HIS A 39 3.28 -2.25 -3.69
N LEU A 40 4.52 -1.77 -3.54
CA LEU A 40 4.80 -0.39 -3.17
C LEU A 40 4.34 0.60 -4.25
N GLU A 41 4.58 0.28 -5.53
CA GLU A 41 4.09 1.07 -6.67
C GLU A 41 2.55 1.12 -6.72
N ILE A 42 1.88 -0.02 -6.50
CA ILE A 42 0.40 -0.08 -6.44
C ILE A 42 -0.12 0.74 -5.26
N ALA A 43 0.50 0.64 -4.08
CA ALA A 43 0.09 1.40 -2.90
C ALA A 43 0.20 2.92 -3.14
N GLN A 44 1.27 3.37 -3.81
CA GLN A 44 1.42 4.77 -4.19
C GLN A 44 0.39 5.21 -5.24
N TRP A 45 0.10 4.36 -6.23
CA TRP A 45 -0.97 4.65 -7.19
C TRP A 45 -2.34 4.77 -6.51
N ILE A 46 -2.60 3.93 -5.49
CA ILE A 46 -3.80 3.97 -4.68
C ILE A 46 -3.93 5.32 -3.95
N ASP A 47 -2.84 5.85 -3.37
CA ASP A 47 -2.90 7.17 -2.71
C ASP A 47 -3.38 8.24 -3.68
N GLY A 48 -2.76 8.32 -4.87
CA GLY A 48 -3.18 9.29 -5.89
C GLY A 48 -4.60 9.04 -6.39
N TRP A 49 -5.08 7.80 -6.39
CA TRP A 49 -6.47 7.50 -6.70
C TRP A 49 -7.43 8.01 -5.62
N ILE A 50 -7.09 7.83 -4.34
CA ILE A 50 -7.86 8.36 -3.21
C ILE A 50 -7.91 9.88 -3.25
N GLU A 51 -6.78 10.56 -3.49
CA GLU A 51 -6.72 12.02 -3.62
C GLU A 51 -7.69 12.51 -4.69
N ARG A 52 -7.68 11.90 -5.88
CA ARG A 52 -8.63 12.23 -6.96
C ARG A 52 -10.08 11.92 -6.59
N MET A 53 -10.32 10.90 -5.77
CA MET A 53 -11.66 10.60 -5.27
C MET A 53 -12.13 11.61 -4.22
N GLU A 54 -11.23 12.17 -3.42
CA GLU A 54 -11.55 13.18 -2.40
C GLU A 54 -11.74 14.56 -3.05
N GLU A 55 -10.99 14.88 -4.11
CA GLU A 55 -11.09 16.14 -4.87
C GLU A 55 -12.26 16.15 -5.87
N GLY A 56 -12.59 15.00 -6.45
CA GLY A 56 -13.63 14.86 -7.47
C GLY A 56 -14.97 14.39 -6.89
N ASP A 57 -16.08 14.89 -7.45
CA ASP A 57 -17.41 14.29 -7.27
C ASP A 57 -17.46 12.98 -8.10
N VAL A 58 -16.75 11.95 -7.64
CA VAL A 58 -16.72 10.60 -8.25
C VAL A 58 -18.02 9.84 -7.97
N GLY A 59 -19.12 10.43 -8.44
CA GLY A 59 -20.35 9.79 -8.85
C GLY A 59 -21.25 9.25 -7.74
N ARG A 60 -22.46 9.82 -7.64
CA ARG A 60 -23.74 9.22 -7.15
C ARG A 60 -23.74 8.42 -5.83
N ARG A 61 -22.64 8.35 -5.10
CA ARG A 61 -22.54 7.66 -3.81
C ARG A 61 -22.91 8.61 -2.70
N THR A 62 -23.49 8.09 -1.62
CA THR A 62 -23.65 8.89 -0.41
C THR A 62 -22.26 9.13 0.23
N PRO A 63 -22.09 10.23 0.98
CA PRO A 63 -20.83 10.53 1.65
C PRO A 63 -20.29 9.36 2.49
N GLU A 64 -21.16 8.64 3.20
CA GLU A 64 -20.78 7.52 4.06
C GLU A 64 -20.22 6.34 3.25
N HIS A 65 -20.81 6.05 2.08
CA HIS A 65 -20.30 5.03 1.19
C HIS A 65 -18.91 5.40 0.68
N GLN A 66 -18.72 6.67 0.30
CA GLN A 66 -17.43 7.15 -0.19
C GLN A 66 -16.35 7.09 0.90
N SER A 67 -16.66 7.53 2.12
CA SER A 67 -15.73 7.41 3.25
C SER A 67 -15.37 5.96 3.56
N GLY A 68 -16.34 5.04 3.54
CA GLY A 68 -16.09 3.60 3.76
C GLY A 68 -15.21 2.99 2.67
N LEU A 69 -15.46 3.33 1.39
CA LEU A 69 -14.64 2.89 0.27
C LEU A 69 -13.19 3.40 0.40
N VAL A 70 -13.00 4.69 0.71
CA VAL A 70 -11.67 5.27 0.91
C VAL A 70 -10.95 4.58 2.07
N ALA A 71 -11.63 4.34 3.19
CA ALA A 71 -11.05 3.64 4.34
C ALA A 71 -10.58 2.22 3.98
N GLY A 72 -11.42 1.43 3.30
CA GLY A 72 -11.06 0.07 2.90
C GLY A 72 -9.91 0.02 1.89
N VAL A 73 -9.87 0.95 0.94
CA VAL A 73 -8.78 1.03 -0.04
C VAL A 73 -7.47 1.48 0.61
N ARG A 74 -7.51 2.38 1.60
CA ARG A 74 -6.33 2.74 2.42
C ARG A 74 -5.78 1.55 3.19
N GLU A 75 -6.65 0.69 3.72
CA GLU A 75 -6.23 -0.53 4.43
C GLU A 75 -5.50 -1.50 3.50
N ILE A 76 -5.98 -1.68 2.26
CA ILE A 76 -5.29 -2.49 1.25
C ILE A 76 -3.90 -1.92 0.95
N ALA A 77 -3.78 -0.60 0.78
CA ALA A 77 -2.49 0.05 0.57
C ALA A 77 -1.55 -0.13 1.77
N ALA A 78 -2.06 -0.13 3.00
CA ALA A 78 -1.29 -0.40 4.20
C ALA A 78 -0.72 -1.84 4.19
N HIS A 79 -1.53 -2.85 3.91
CA HIS A 79 -1.07 -4.24 3.81
C HIS A 79 -0.04 -4.46 2.69
N LEU A 80 -0.22 -3.80 1.54
CA LEU A 80 0.77 -3.80 0.46
C LEU A 80 2.12 -3.26 0.92
N ARG A 81 2.12 -2.15 1.69
CA ARG A 81 3.33 -1.55 2.27
C ARG A 81 3.96 -2.39 3.36
N GLN A 82 3.19 -3.16 4.13
CA GLN A 82 3.71 -4.00 5.22
C GLN A 82 4.30 -5.33 4.73
N ALA A 83 4.37 -5.55 3.41
CA ALA A 83 4.75 -6.80 2.78
C ALA A 83 3.82 -7.97 3.13
N ASP A 84 2.59 -7.72 3.59
CA ASP A 84 1.69 -8.78 4.08
C ASP A 84 1.24 -9.73 2.96
N PHE A 85 1.25 -9.24 1.72
CA PHE A 85 0.85 -9.98 0.52
C PHE A 85 2.02 -10.55 -0.30
N VAL A 86 3.27 -10.43 0.14
CA VAL A 86 4.36 -11.16 -0.54
C VAL A 86 4.20 -12.67 -0.27
N PRO A 87 4.74 -13.56 -1.13
CA PRO A 87 4.84 -14.97 -0.76
C PRO A 87 5.53 -15.12 0.61
N ASP A 88 4.96 -15.94 1.50
CA ASP A 88 5.34 -16.09 2.93
C ASP A 88 5.05 -14.87 3.84
N GLY A 89 4.33 -13.85 3.33
CA GLY A 89 3.84 -12.72 4.11
C GLY A 89 2.74 -13.12 5.10
N ASP A 90 2.47 -12.27 6.10
CA ASP A 90 1.56 -12.61 7.21
C ASP A 90 0.14 -13.01 6.77
N LEU A 91 -0.34 -12.52 5.61
CA LEU A 91 -1.67 -12.84 5.08
C LEU A 91 -1.70 -13.99 4.07
N LEU A 92 -0.54 -14.47 3.63
CA LEU A 92 -0.42 -15.55 2.63
C LEU A 92 0.36 -16.77 3.13
N ARG A 93 0.94 -16.70 4.33
CA ARG A 93 1.53 -17.87 5.00
C ARG A 93 0.43 -18.80 5.51
N ASP A 94 0.62 -20.10 5.32
CA ASP A 94 -0.19 -21.17 5.93
C ASP A 94 0.20 -21.41 7.39
#